data_AF-A0A7S0F2B6-F1
#
_entry.id   AF-A0A7S0F2B6-F1
#
_cell.length_a   1.000
_cell.length_b   1.000
_cell.length_c   1.000
_cell.angle_alpha   90.00
_cell.angle_beta   90.00
_cell.angle_gamma   90.00
#
_symmetry.space_group_name_H-M   'P 1'
#
loop_
_entity.id
_entity.type
_entity.pdbx_description
1 polymer ?
#
loop_
_entity_poly.entity_id
_entity_poly.type
_entity_poly.pdbx_seq_one_letter_code
_entity_poly.pdbx_strand_id
1 'polypeptide(L)'
;IIVSRMRYIASQTAQTMRFVGLSTAMANAHDISEWLDIPADSLFNFKPSVRPVPLEVHIAGFPGKHYCPRMATMNKPTYRAILNHSPTKPALVFVSSRRQTRLTALDLIAYCSADERESQFLRMAPHALAPLLEQVKDQAL
;
A
#
# COMPACT_ATOMS: atom_id res chain seq x y z
N ILE A 1 25.48 6.06 -4.52
CA ILE A 1 26.77 5.85 -3.82
C ILE A 1 27.18 4.37 -3.82
N ILE A 2 26.41 3.45 -3.23
CA ILE A 2 26.81 2.02 -3.15
C ILE A 2 26.92 1.39 -4.54
N VAL A 3 25.90 1.55 -5.38
CA VAL A 3 25.89 1.00 -6.75
C VAL A 3 27.06 1.52 -7.59
N SER A 4 27.34 2.83 -7.55
CA SER A 4 28.50 3.44 -8.20
C SER A 4 29.82 2.82 -7.73
N ARG A 5 29.96 2.56 -6.42
CA ARG A 5 31.15 1.95 -5.83
C ARG A 5 31.31 0.51 -6.29
N MET A 6 30.24 -0.27 -6.34
CA MET A 6 30.29 -1.65 -6.84
C MET A 6 30.71 -1.68 -8.31
N ARG A 7 30.20 -0.76 -9.15
CA ARG A 7 30.64 -0.62 -10.55
C ARG A 7 32.13 -0.25 -10.63
N TYR A 8 32.59 0.68 -9.79
CA TYR A 8 34.00 1.05 -9.72
C TYR A 8 34.88 -0.15 -9.32
N ILE A 9 34.50 -0.90 -8.28
CA ILE A 9 35.23 -2.10 -7.86
C ILE A 9 35.31 -3.12 -9.01
N ALA A 10 34.20 -3.41 -9.69
CA ALA A 10 34.20 -4.31 -10.84
C ALA A 10 35.18 -3.87 -11.94
N SER A 11 35.27 -2.55 -12.19
CA SER A 11 36.20 -2.00 -13.18
C SER A 11 37.68 -2.11 -12.76
N GLN A 12 37.97 -2.07 -11.45
CA GLN A 12 39.33 -2.09 -10.91
C GLN A 12 39.84 -3.51 -10.64
N THR A 13 38.98 -4.44 -10.27
CA THR A 13 39.38 -5.82 -9.90
C THR A 13 39.41 -6.78 -11.09
N ALA A 14 39.02 -6.31 -12.29
CA ALA A 14 38.82 -7.14 -13.49
C ALA A 14 37.89 -8.36 -13.26
N GLN A 15 37.09 -8.32 -12.19
CA GLN A 15 36.10 -9.34 -11.89
C GLN A 15 34.74 -8.88 -12.40
N THR A 16 34.11 -9.72 -13.22
CA THR A 16 32.76 -9.46 -13.73
C THR A 16 31.74 -9.60 -12.60
N MET A 17 31.11 -8.50 -12.19
CA MET A 17 29.99 -8.51 -11.25
C MET A 17 28.67 -8.29 -12.00
N ARG A 18 27.72 -9.22 -11.84
CA ARG A 18 26.39 -9.12 -12.45
C ARG A 18 25.49 -8.22 -11.61
N PHE A 19 24.97 -7.16 -12.23
CA PHE A 19 23.93 -6.31 -11.64
C PHE A 19 22.54 -6.75 -12.10
N VAL A 20 21.60 -6.85 -11.16
CA VAL A 20 20.18 -7.05 -11.45
C VAL A 20 19.41 -5.97 -10.69
N GLY A 21 18.88 -5.00 -11.42
CA GLY A 21 18.07 -3.91 -10.87
C GLY A 21 16.59 -4.24 -10.96
N LEU A 22 15.90 -4.21 -9.82
CA LEU A 22 14.44 -4.31 -9.76
C LEU A 22 13.88 -2.94 -9.39
N SER A 23 12.98 -2.43 -10.22
CA SER A 23 12.34 -1.13 -10.00
C SER A 23 10.89 -1.18 -10.44
N THR A 24 10.11 -0.20 -9.99
CA THR A 24 8.81 0.11 -10.60
C THR A 24 9.02 0.73 -11.98
N ALA A 25 7.96 0.83 -12.78
CA ALA A 25 7.98 1.55 -14.07
C ALA A 25 8.66 2.93 -13.94
N MET A 26 9.63 3.22 -14.82
CA MET A 26 10.43 4.45 -14.75
C MET A 26 10.28 5.27 -16.03
N ALA A 27 10.23 6.60 -15.89
CA ALA A 27 10.20 7.51 -17.04
C ALA A 27 11.60 7.60 -17.72
N ASN A 28 12.67 7.57 -16.94
CA ASN A 28 14.05 7.75 -17.38
C ASN A 28 14.88 6.46 -17.27
N ALA A 29 14.31 5.31 -17.66
CA ALA A 29 14.99 4.02 -17.57
C ALA A 29 16.29 3.96 -18.40
N HIS A 30 16.35 4.72 -19.50
CA HIS A 30 17.53 4.79 -20.37
C HIS A 30 18.77 5.34 -19.65
N ASP A 31 18.63 6.45 -18.94
CA ASP A 31 19.75 7.08 -18.20
C ASP A 31 20.31 6.12 -17.14
N ILE A 32 19.42 5.32 -16.53
CA ILE A 32 19.81 4.33 -15.53
C ILE A 32 20.53 3.15 -16.18
N SER A 33 20.08 2.67 -17.35
CA SER A 33 20.80 1.63 -18.07
C SER A 33 22.19 2.09 -18.49
N GLU A 34 22.34 3.33 -18.95
CA GLU A 34 23.64 3.88 -19.33
C GLU A 34 24.56 4.04 -18.10
N TRP A 35 24.01 4.53 -16.99
CA TRP A 35 24.75 4.64 -15.75
C TRP A 35 25.19 3.28 -15.16
N LEU A 36 24.42 2.22 -15.41
CA LEU A 36 24.72 0.87 -14.97
C LEU A 36 25.45 0.00 -16.00
N ASP A 37 25.71 0.54 -17.20
CA ASP A 37 26.32 -0.21 -18.31
C ASP A 37 25.49 -1.43 -18.75
N ILE A 38 24.17 -1.29 -18.74
CA ILE A 38 23.23 -2.36 -19.10
C ILE A 38 23.00 -2.33 -20.61
N PRO A 39 23.24 -3.44 -21.34
CA PRO A 39 22.92 -3.53 -22.75
C PRO A 39 21.43 -3.28 -23.03
N ALA A 40 21.12 -2.68 -24.18
CA ALA A 40 19.73 -2.37 -24.57
C ALA A 40 18.81 -3.61 -24.53
N ASP A 41 19.32 -4.78 -24.96
CA ASP A 41 18.57 -6.04 -24.97
C ASP A 41 18.26 -6.60 -23.58
N SER A 42 18.91 -6.07 -22.53
CA SER A 42 18.71 -6.46 -21.13
C SER A 42 17.90 -5.44 -20.33
N LEU A 43 17.45 -4.34 -20.96
CA LEU A 43 16.62 -3.32 -20.33
C LEU A 43 15.12 -3.64 -20.52
N PHE A 44 14.47 -4.03 -19.43
CA PHE A 44 13.03 -4.26 -19.41
C PHE A 44 12.33 -3.15 -18.62
N ASN A 45 11.71 -2.21 -19.34
CA ASN A 45 10.91 -1.13 -18.74
C ASN A 45 9.46 -1.23 -19.22
N PHE A 46 8.54 -1.48 -18.29
CA PHE A 46 7.12 -1.67 -18.59
C PHE A 46 6.30 -0.47 -18.14
N LYS A 47 5.20 -0.19 -18.85
CA LYS A 47 4.25 0.84 -18.41
C LYS A 47 3.59 0.41 -17.08
N PRO A 48 3.21 1.36 -16.19
CA PRO A 48 2.53 1.02 -14.93
C PRO A 48 1.24 0.20 -15.07
N SER A 49 0.62 0.24 -16.26
CA SER A 49 -0.58 -0.51 -16.62
C SER A 49 -0.30 -1.99 -16.93
N VAL A 50 0.94 -2.38 -17.21
CA VAL A 50 1.33 -3.77 -17.46
C VAL A 50 1.41 -4.49 -16.13
N ARG A 51 0.28 -5.00 -15.66
CA ARG A 51 0.15 -5.76 -14.42
C ARG A 51 -0.58 -7.07 -14.70
N PRO A 52 -0.17 -8.20 -14.09
CA PRO A 52 -0.90 -9.45 -14.22
C PRO A 52 -2.35 -9.35 -13.74
N VAL A 53 -2.59 -8.54 -12.70
CA VAL A 53 -3.92 -8.20 -12.19
C VAL A 53 -4.20 -6.73 -12.54
N PRO A 54 -5.24 -6.44 -13.35
CA PRO A 54 -5.66 -5.08 -13.65
C PRO A 54 -5.96 -4.29 -12.39
N LEU A 55 -5.69 -2.99 -12.43
CA LEU A 55 -5.87 -2.10 -11.29
C LEU A 55 -6.78 -0.94 -11.70
N GLU A 56 -7.87 -0.76 -10.96
CA GLU A 56 -8.79 0.37 -11.08
C GLU A 56 -8.45 1.41 -10.02
N VAL A 57 -8.31 2.68 -10.42
CA VAL A 57 -7.96 3.79 -9.53
C VAL A 57 -9.12 4.78 -9.48
N HIS A 58 -9.58 5.08 -8.28
CA HIS A 58 -10.54 6.16 -8.02
C HIS A 58 -9.89 7.22 -7.14
N ILE A 59 -9.95 8.49 -7.57
CA ILE A 59 -9.39 9.62 -6.82
C ILE A 59 -10.54 10.52 -6.37
N ALA A 60 -10.67 10.70 -5.06
CA ALA A 60 -11.64 11.61 -4.47
C ALA A 60 -10.90 12.76 -3.74
N GLY A 61 -11.21 14.00 -4.12
CA GLY A 61 -10.67 15.19 -3.49
C GLY A 61 -11.49 15.62 -2.27
N PHE A 62 -10.80 15.97 -1.18
CA PHE A 62 -11.43 16.45 0.05
C PHE A 62 -10.98 17.88 0.37
N PRO A 63 -11.88 18.88 0.33
CA PRO A 63 -11.53 20.25 0.61
C PRO A 63 -11.21 20.45 2.10
N GLY A 64 -10.47 21.51 2.42
CA GLY A 64 -10.11 21.88 3.79
C GLY A 64 -8.61 21.98 4.00
N LYS A 65 -8.17 23.04 4.67
CA LYS A 65 -6.75 23.29 4.96
C LYS A 65 -6.29 22.56 6.22
N HIS A 66 -7.15 22.48 7.24
CA HIS A 66 -6.82 21.89 8.53
C HIS A 66 -6.86 20.37 8.47
N TYR A 67 -5.80 19.75 8.97
CA TYR A 67 -5.58 18.31 8.87
C TYR A 67 -6.66 17.49 9.60
N CYS A 68 -6.89 17.71 10.89
CA CYS A 68 -7.79 16.85 11.68
C CYS A 68 -9.24 16.85 11.16
N PRO A 69 -9.88 18.00 10.88
CA PRO A 69 -11.24 18.01 10.34
C PRO A 69 -11.32 17.35 8.96
N ARG A 70 -10.32 17.56 8.10
CA ARG A 70 -10.27 16.93 6.78
C ARG A 70 -10.12 15.42 6.85
N MET A 71 -9.36 14.88 7.79
CA MET A 71 -9.27 13.43 7.97
C MET A 71 -10.58 12.84 8.47
N ALA A 72 -11.28 13.51 9.40
CA ALA A 72 -12.58 13.05 9.88
C ALA A 72 -13.64 13.00 8.76
N THR A 73 -13.65 13.97 7.85
CA THR A 73 -14.60 13.96 6.70
C THR A 73 -14.34 12.82 5.71
N MET A 74 -13.16 12.20 5.73
CA MET A 74 -12.80 11.07 4.86
C MET A 74 -13.28 9.71 5.36
N ASN A 75 -13.60 9.57 6.66
CA ASN A 75 -13.92 8.26 7.25
C ASN A 75 -15.24 7.67 6.68
N LYS A 76 -16.31 8.46 6.60
CA LYS A 76 -17.59 8.00 6.03
C LYS A 76 -17.51 7.63 4.53
N PRO A 77 -16.85 8.43 3.67
CA PRO A 77 -16.55 8.03 2.29
C PRO A 77 -15.71 6.75 2.20
N THR A 78 -14.74 6.55 3.11
CA THR A 78 -13.92 5.33 3.16
C THR A 78 -14.78 4.10 3.42
N TYR A 79 -15.71 4.17 4.39
CA TYR A 79 -16.68 3.09 4.64
C TYR A 79 -17.49 2.73 3.38
N ARG A 80 -18.04 3.75 2.71
CA ARG A 80 -18.80 3.56 1.47
C ARG A 80 -17.95 2.97 0.34
N ALA A 81 -16.69 3.38 0.22
CA ALA A 81 -15.77 2.83 -0.78
C ALA A 81 -15.53 1.33 -0.56
N ILE A 82 -15.39 0.88 0.70
CA ILE A 82 -15.27 -0.54 1.03
C ILE A 82 -16.54 -1.28 0.58
N LEU A 83 -17.72 -0.77 0.90
CA LEU A 83 -18.99 -1.39 0.51
C LEU A 83 -19.18 -1.47 -1.01
N ASN A 84 -18.75 -0.44 -1.74
CA ASN A 84 -18.95 -0.37 -3.18
C ASN A 84 -17.94 -1.22 -3.95
N HIS A 85 -16.65 -1.17 -3.58
CA HIS A 85 -15.57 -1.78 -4.37
C HIS A 85 -15.10 -3.13 -3.80
N SER A 86 -15.30 -3.38 -2.51
CA SER A 86 -14.79 -4.58 -1.83
C SER A 86 -15.74 -5.10 -0.73
N PRO A 87 -17.04 -5.34 -1.01
CA PRO A 87 -18.02 -5.68 0.02
C PRO A 87 -17.69 -7.01 0.73
N THR A 88 -17.14 -7.98 -0.01
CA THR A 88 -16.83 -9.33 0.48
C THR A 88 -15.36 -9.69 0.44
N LYS A 89 -14.52 -8.83 -0.17
CA LYS A 89 -13.09 -9.06 -0.33
C LYS A 89 -12.30 -8.25 0.72
N PRO A 90 -11.05 -8.66 1.06
CA PRO A 90 -10.21 -7.91 1.98
C PRO A 90 -9.96 -6.48 1.54
N ALA A 91 -9.93 -5.54 2.49
CA ALA A 91 -9.62 -4.13 2.25
C ALA A 91 -8.53 -3.66 3.21
N LEU A 92 -7.56 -2.88 2.71
CA LEU A 92 -6.50 -2.28 3.50
C LEU A 92 -6.60 -0.75 3.41
N VAL A 93 -6.75 -0.09 4.56
CA VAL A 93 -6.87 1.37 4.65
C VAL A 93 -5.58 1.96 5.19
N PHE A 94 -4.87 2.72 4.36
CA PHE A 94 -3.70 3.47 4.78
C PHE A 94 -4.11 4.82 5.37
N VAL A 95 -3.56 5.13 6.55
CA VAL A 95 -3.78 6.38 7.25
C VAL A 95 -2.45 7.05 7.58
N SER A 96 -2.49 8.34 7.92
CA SER A 96 -1.29 9.17 8.07
C SER A 96 -0.61 9.09 9.45
N SER A 97 -1.21 8.42 10.44
CA SER A 97 -0.56 8.18 11.74
C SER A 97 -1.14 6.97 12.46
N ARG A 98 -0.38 6.42 13.43
CA ARG A 98 -0.85 5.34 14.32
C ARG A 98 -2.13 5.72 15.09
N ARG A 99 -2.22 6.99 15.54
CA ARG A 99 -3.42 7.48 16.24
C ARG A 99 -4.63 7.49 15.31
N GLN A 100 -4.44 7.92 14.06
CA GLN A 100 -5.50 7.94 13.07
C GLN A 100 -6.04 6.53 12.76
N THR A 101 -5.20 5.50 12.82
CA THR A 101 -5.64 4.10 12.61
C THR A 101 -6.74 3.72 13.58
N ARG A 102 -6.55 4.01 14.88
CA ARG A 102 -7.54 3.70 15.92
C ARG A 102 -8.83 4.49 15.73
N LEU A 103 -8.71 5.80 15.46
CA LEU A 103 -9.88 6.66 15.25
C LEU A 103 -10.70 6.23 14.04
N THR A 104 -10.05 5.99 12.90
CA THR A 104 -10.73 5.51 11.69
C THR A 104 -11.34 4.13 11.89
N ALA A 105 -10.66 3.20 12.58
CA ALA A 105 -11.23 1.88 12.87
C ALA A 105 -12.52 1.96 13.72
N LEU A 106 -12.50 2.78 14.77
CA LEU A 106 -13.69 3.01 15.62
C LEU A 106 -14.84 3.64 14.82
N ASP A 107 -14.56 4.63 13.97
CA ASP A 107 -15.58 5.24 13.12
C ASP A 107 -16.16 4.23 12.12
N LEU A 108 -15.35 3.35 11.54
CA LEU A 108 -15.84 2.30 10.65
C LEU A 108 -16.76 1.30 11.39
N ILE A 109 -16.42 0.92 12.63
CA ILE A 109 -17.28 0.08 13.48
C ILE A 109 -18.60 0.79 13.78
N ALA A 110 -18.54 2.08 14.13
CA ALA A 110 -19.73 2.89 14.41
C ALA A 110 -20.64 3.01 13.17
N TYR A 111 -20.07 3.17 11.96
CA TYR A 111 -20.86 3.19 10.73
C TYR A 111 -21.49 1.83 10.41
N CYS A 112 -20.80 0.71 10.66
CA CYS A 112 -21.41 -0.61 10.51
C CYS A 112 -22.61 -0.81 11.44
N SER A 113 -22.50 -0.37 12.70
CA SER A 113 -23.59 -0.45 13.68
C SER A 113 -24.77 0.45 13.27
N ALA A 114 -24.49 1.68 12.80
CA ALA A 114 -25.52 2.59 12.30
C ALA A 114 -26.28 2.06 11.06
N ASP A 115 -25.62 1.22 10.25
CA ASP A 115 -26.21 0.57 9.08
C ASP A 115 -26.85 -0.80 9.41
N GLU A 116 -27.04 -1.13 10.69
CA GLU A 116 -27.61 -2.40 11.19
C GLU A 116 -26.86 -3.65 10.67
N ARG A 117 -25.58 -3.49 10.32
CA ARG A 117 -24.69 -4.52 9.78
C ARG A 117 -23.55 -4.79 10.74
N GLU A 118 -23.93 -5.08 11.98
CA GLU A 118 -23.00 -5.46 13.03
C GLU A 118 -22.18 -6.67 12.57
N SER A 119 -20.86 -6.62 12.76
CA SER A 119 -19.91 -7.66 12.34
C SER A 119 -19.75 -7.92 10.83
N GLN A 120 -20.21 -7.03 9.94
CA GLN A 120 -20.09 -7.23 8.47
C GLN A 120 -18.68 -7.59 7.97
N PHE A 121 -17.64 -7.06 8.64
CA PHE A 121 -16.24 -7.30 8.26
C PHE A 121 -15.62 -8.53 8.93
N LEU A 122 -16.30 -9.15 9.90
CA LEU A 122 -15.83 -10.38 10.54
C LEU A 122 -16.21 -11.57 9.66
N ARG A 123 -15.21 -12.22 9.05
CA ARG A 123 -15.39 -13.38 8.16
C ARG A 123 -15.19 -14.72 8.87
N MET A 124 -15.31 -14.73 10.20
CA MET A 124 -15.18 -15.92 11.03
C MET A 124 -16.20 -15.89 12.16
N ALA A 125 -16.47 -17.05 12.74
CA ALA A 125 -17.34 -17.12 13.90
C ALA A 125 -16.65 -16.51 15.14
N PRO A 126 -17.40 -15.84 16.05
CA PRO A 126 -16.81 -15.20 17.23
C PRO A 126 -16.00 -16.14 18.14
N HIS A 127 -16.39 -17.40 18.25
CA HIS A 127 -15.66 -18.38 19.06
C HIS A 127 -14.25 -18.69 18.52
N ALA A 128 -14.05 -18.60 17.19
CA ALA A 128 -12.75 -18.80 16.56
C ALA A 128 -11.82 -17.59 16.77
N LEU A 129 -12.37 -16.41 17.05
CA LEU A 129 -11.64 -15.19 17.33
C LEU A 129 -11.12 -15.14 18.78
N ALA A 130 -11.84 -15.73 19.73
CA ALA A 130 -11.50 -15.72 21.16
C ALA A 130 -10.03 -16.08 21.49
N PRO A 131 -9.44 -17.19 20.99
CA PRO A 131 -8.05 -17.53 21.30
C PRO A 131 -7.03 -16.56 20.66
N LEU A 132 -7.41 -15.85 19.59
CA LEU A 132 -6.54 -14.84 18.98
C LEU A 132 -6.51 -13.55 19.81
N LEU A 133 -7.65 -13.18 20.42
CA LEU A 133 -7.74 -12.00 21.28
C LEU A 133 -6.90 -12.13 22.55
N GLU A 134 -6.72 -13.33 23.08
CA GLU A 134 -5.86 -13.58 24.25
C GLU A 134 -4.38 -13.20 24.00
N GLN A 135 -3.95 -13.19 22.73
CA GLN A 135 -2.58 -12.81 22.35
C GLN A 135 -2.42 -11.31 22.14
N VAL A 136 -3.51 -10.54 22.11
CA VAL A 136 -3.50 -9.10 21.83
C VAL A 136 -3.21 -8.31 23.12
N LYS A 137 -2.17 -7.48 23.08
CA LYS A 137 -1.75 -6.66 24.24
C LYS A 137 -2.45 -5.30 24.33
N ASP A 138 -2.88 -4.72 23.21
CA ASP A 138 -3.58 -3.43 23.19
C ASP A 138 -5.07 -3.68 23.29
N GLN A 139 -5.69 -3.30 24.42
CA GLN A 139 -7.12 -3.52 24.65
C GLN A 139 -8.04 -2.79 23.67
N ALA A 140 -7.50 -1.86 22.88
CA ALA A 140 -8.26 -1.14 21.85
C ALA A 140 -8.06 -1.69 20.43
N LEU A 141 -7.30 -2.78 20.27
CA LEU A 141 -7.22 -3.60 19.05
C LEU A 141 -8.11 -4.84 19.23
#